data_AF-A0A2G5TFG8-F1
#
_entry.id   AF-A0A2G5TFG8-F1
#
_cell.length_a   1.000
_cell.length_b   1.000
_cell.length_c   1.000
_cell.angle_alpha   90.00
_cell.angle_beta   90.00
_cell.angle_gamma   90.00
#
_symmetry.space_group_name_H-M   'P 1'
#
loop_
_entity.id
_entity.type
_entity.pdbx_description
1 polymer ?
#
loop_
_entity_poly.entity_id
_entity_poly.type
_entity_poly.pdbx_seq_one_letter_code
_entity_poly.pdbx_strand_id
1 'polypeptide(L)'
;MLARHGSVEVYSKHDIPNWKKQSDLLRKMLLDEKYQTAATRLAEILNHQPINPKELVVKHAENAARFGKMPSLTPFAKDMGFVEFYNIDIMIYGFSFLLFAIYGAIETFGFLRKCFTVRRVKTE
;
A
#
# COMPACT_ATOMS: atom_id res chain seq x y z
N MET A 1 12.49 -3.96 2.93
CA MET A 1 12.58 -4.99 3.99
C MET A 1 13.78 -4.76 4.89
N LEU A 2 15.01 -4.67 4.35
CA LEU A 2 16.22 -4.43 5.15
C LEU A 2 16.20 -3.10 5.94
N ALA A 3 15.65 -2.03 5.38
CA ALA A 3 15.52 -0.74 6.09
C ALA A 3 14.71 -0.83 7.40
N ARG A 4 13.83 -1.84 7.54
CA ARG A 4 13.08 -2.07 8.79
C ARG A 4 13.98 -2.51 9.94
N HIS A 5 15.13 -3.10 9.64
CA HIS A 5 16.11 -3.51 10.64
C HIS A 5 17.09 -2.39 11.00
N GLY A 6 16.96 -1.19 10.42
CA GLY A 6 17.79 -0.03 10.73
C GLY A 6 19.25 -0.11 10.25
N SER A 7 19.64 -1.19 9.56
CA SER A 7 21.01 -1.40 9.08
C SER A 7 21.30 -0.74 7.74
N VAL A 8 20.28 -0.26 7.02
CA VAL A 8 20.43 0.33 5.68
C VAL A 8 19.51 1.53 5.49
N GLU A 9 19.96 2.46 4.65
CA GLU A 9 19.20 3.61 4.19
C GLU A 9 18.70 3.40 2.75
N VAL A 10 17.49 3.87 2.46
CA VAL A 10 16.89 3.76 1.12
C VAL A 10 17.29 4.97 0.30
N TYR A 11 18.02 4.72 -0.79
CA TYR A 11 18.41 5.76 -1.73
C TYR A 11 17.63 5.63 -3.05
N SER A 12 17.01 6.73 -3.50
CA SER A 12 16.22 6.75 -4.72
C SER A 12 17.09 6.68 -5.96
N LYS A 13 16.65 5.94 -6.99
CA LYS A 13 17.34 5.88 -8.29
C LYS A 13 17.39 7.24 -8.99
N HIS A 14 16.39 8.09 -8.75
CA HIS A 14 16.33 9.43 -9.33
C HIS A 14 17.37 10.39 -8.72
N ASP A 15 17.86 10.08 -7.52
CA ASP A 15 18.84 10.92 -6.82
C ASP A 15 20.29 10.62 -7.21
N ILE A 16 20.56 9.52 -7.91
CA ILE A 16 21.91 9.05 -8.29
C ILE A 16 22.80 10.14 -8.92
N PRO A 17 22.30 11.03 -9.80
CA PRO A 17 23.14 12.10 -10.37
C PRO A 17 23.67 13.09 -9.32
N ASN A 18 23.07 13.16 -8.13
CA ASN A 18 23.47 14.07 -7.06
C ASN A 18 24.55 13.43 -6.17
N TRP A 19 25.81 13.61 -6.58
CA TRP A 19 26.98 13.09 -5.86
C TRP A 19 27.09 13.58 -4.42
N LYS A 20 26.66 14.82 -4.13
CA LYS A 20 26.75 15.41 -2.79
C LYS A 20 25.82 14.68 -1.81
N LYS A 21 24.56 14.47 -2.23
CA LYS A 21 23.59 13.69 -1.45
C LYS A 21 24.07 12.25 -1.20
N GLN A 22 24.71 11.63 -2.18
CA GLN A 22 25.27 10.29 -2.04
C GLN A 22 26.46 10.25 -1.06
N SER A 23 27.40 11.19 -1.18
CA SER A 23 28.54 11.33 -0.27
C SER A 23 28.10 11.55 1.18
N ASP A 24 27.13 12.45 1.39
CA ASP A 24 26.61 12.75 2.72
C ASP A 24 25.92 11.52 3.35
N LEU A 25 25.18 10.76 2.55
CA LEU A 25 24.57 9.51 2.99
C LEU A 25 25.62 8.46 3.38
N LEU A 26 26.66 8.28 2.57
CA LEU A 26 27.76 7.35 2.87
C LEU A 26 28.49 7.75 4.14
N ARG A 27 28.81 9.04 4.31
CA ARG A 27 29.42 9.57 5.54
C ARG A 27 28.54 9.28 6.75
N LYS A 28 27.23 9.53 6.65
CA LYS A 28 26.28 9.19 7.72
C LYS A 28 26.31 7.71 8.06
N MET A 29 26.31 6.82 7.07
CA MET A 29 26.31 5.37 7.29
C MET A 29 27.61 4.84 7.88
N LEU A 30 28.76 5.44 7.51
CA LEU A 30 30.07 5.02 7.99
C LEU A 30 30.42 5.58 9.36
N LEU A 31 29.92 6.76 9.72
CA LEU A 31 30.27 7.43 10.98
C LEU A 31 29.33 7.08 12.14
N ASP A 32 28.09 6.67 11.85
CA ASP A 32 27.10 6.37 12.87
C ASP A 32 27.11 4.85 13.20
N GLU A 33 27.55 4.52 14.42
CA GLU A 33 27.69 3.14 14.89
C GLU A 33 26.38 2.34 14.91
N LYS A 34 25.22 3.03 14.88
CA LYS A 34 23.92 2.36 14.87
C LYS A 34 23.77 1.40 13.69
N TYR A 35 24.33 1.74 12.53
CA TYR A 35 24.24 0.92 11.33
C TYR A 35 25.05 -0.36 11.49
N GLN A 36 26.26 -0.26 12.06
CA GLN A 36 27.12 -1.41 12.35
C GLN A 36 26.49 -2.33 13.38
N THR A 37 25.91 -1.77 14.44
CA THR A 37 25.23 -2.53 15.49
C THR A 37 24.01 -3.28 14.94
N ALA A 38 23.18 -2.59 14.16
CA ALA A 38 22.02 -3.18 13.49
C ALA A 38 22.42 -4.27 12.48
N ALA A 39 23.48 -4.04 11.70
CA ALA A 39 24.00 -5.01 10.73
C ALA A 39 24.54 -6.27 11.41
N THR A 40 25.30 -6.11 12.50
CA THR A 40 25.85 -7.23 13.28
C THR A 40 24.73 -8.07 13.90
N ARG A 41 23.74 -7.41 14.51
CA ARG A 41 22.54 -8.08 15.03
C ARG A 41 21.78 -8.83 13.93
N LEU A 42 21.61 -8.22 12.76
CA LEU A 42 20.93 -8.87 11.64
C LEU A 42 21.71 -10.11 11.16
N ALA A 43 23.03 -10.02 11.06
CA ALA A 43 23.88 -11.16 10.70
C ALA A 43 23.75 -12.31 11.71
N GLU A 44 23.73 -12.01 13.02
CA GLU A 44 23.53 -13.00 14.07
C GLU A 44 22.17 -13.70 13.94
N ILE A 45 21.10 -12.95 13.68
CA ILE A 45 19.76 -13.50 13.42
C ILE A 45 19.76 -14.41 12.19
N LEU A 46 20.41 -14.01 11.10
CA LEU A 46 20.48 -14.80 9.87
C LEU A 46 21.28 -16.10 10.05
N ASN A 47 22.34 -16.08 10.85
CA ASN A 47 23.15 -17.27 11.15
C ASN A 47 22.43 -18.27 12.07
N HIS A 48 21.56 -17.77 12.95
CA HIS A 48 20.81 -18.60 13.89
C HIS A 48 19.33 -18.77 13.51
N GLN A 49 19.01 -18.71 12.22
CA GLN A 49 17.63 -18.99 11.78
C GLN A 49 17.26 -20.45 12.11
N PRO A 50 16.01 -20.70 12.57
CA PRO A 50 15.58 -22.03 12.99
C PRO A 50 15.54 -23.05 11.86
N ILE A 51 15.47 -22.59 10.61
CA ILE A 51 15.47 -23.44 9.41
C ILE A 51 16.57 -22.92 8.48
N ASN A 52 17.40 -23.83 7.99
CA ASN A 52 18.46 -23.48 7.06
C ASN A 52 17.87 -23.01 5.72
N PRO A 53 18.26 -21.84 5.19
CA PRO A 53 17.78 -21.34 3.90
C PRO A 53 17.97 -22.32 2.73
N LYS A 54 19.05 -23.10 2.73
CA LYS A 54 19.32 -24.12 1.70
C LYS A 54 18.25 -25.21 1.72
N GLU A 55 17.93 -25.71 2.91
CA GLU A 55 16.91 -26.75 3.09
C GLU A 55 15.51 -26.23 2.76
N LEU A 56 15.23 -24.98 3.13
CA LEU A 56 13.97 -24.31 2.80
C LEU A 56 13.73 -24.29 1.28
N VAL A 57 14.73 -23.90 0.49
CA VAL A 57 14.64 -23.89 -0.98
C VAL A 57 14.40 -25.28 -1.55
N VAL A 58 15.12 -26.30 -1.06
CA VAL A 58 14.93 -27.69 -1.51
C VAL A 58 13.52 -28.18 -1.19
N LYS A 59 13.04 -28.00 0.04
CA LYS A 59 11.69 -28.39 0.45
C LYS A 59 10.60 -27.69 -0.38
N HIS A 60 10.77 -26.40 -0.69
CA HIS A 60 9.82 -25.70 -1.56
C HIS A 60 9.86 -26.20 -3.00
N ALA A 61 11.04 -26.51 -3.54
CA ALA A 61 11.19 -27.08 -4.87
C ALA A 61 10.56 -28.49 -4.95
N GLU A 62 10.80 -29.36 -3.96
CA GLU A 62 10.20 -30.69 -3.87
C GLU A 62 8.67 -30.60 -3.77
N ASN A 63 8.15 -29.70 -2.93
CA ASN A 63 6.70 -29.47 -2.83
C ASN A 63 6.12 -28.97 -4.15
N ALA A 64 6.81 -28.06 -4.85
CA ALA A 64 6.38 -27.58 -6.17
C ALA A 64 6.41 -28.70 -7.22
N ALA A 65 7.41 -29.58 -7.18
CA ALA A 65 7.47 -30.75 -8.07
C ALA A 65 6.38 -31.78 -7.78
N ARG A 66 6.08 -32.01 -6.49
CA ARG A 66 5.09 -33.01 -6.05
C ARG A 66 3.65 -32.58 -6.28
N PHE A 67 3.33 -31.32 -6.02
CA PHE A 67 1.95 -30.82 -6.02
C PHE A 67 1.65 -29.82 -7.14
N GLY A 68 2.67 -29.33 -7.85
CA GLY A 68 2.50 -28.33 -8.91
C GLY A 68 2.04 -26.98 -8.37
N LYS A 69 1.22 -26.28 -9.17
CA LYS A 69 0.69 -24.95 -8.82
C LYS A 69 -0.36 -25.08 -7.70
N MET A 70 -0.05 -24.52 -6.53
CA MET A 70 -1.00 -24.40 -5.44
C MET A 70 -1.76 -23.07 -5.56
N PRO A 71 -3.09 -23.08 -5.84
CA PRO A 71 -3.85 -21.85 -6.05
C PRO A 71 -3.91 -20.94 -4.82
N SER A 72 -3.76 -21.51 -3.62
CA SER A 72 -3.70 -20.76 -2.35
C SER A 72 -2.41 -19.96 -2.15
N LEU A 73 -1.32 -20.32 -2.82
CA LEU A 73 -0.02 -19.63 -2.74
C LEU A 73 0.14 -18.55 -3.82
N THR A 74 -0.78 -18.48 -4.77
CA THR A 74 -0.81 -17.44 -5.78
C THR A 74 -1.83 -16.37 -5.40
N PRO A 75 -1.49 -15.08 -5.41
CA PRO A 75 -2.46 -14.03 -5.16
C PRO A 75 -3.55 -14.06 -6.24
N PHE A 76 -4.81 -14.06 -5.81
CA PHE A 76 -5.98 -14.06 -6.70
C PHE A 76 -5.98 -12.90 -7.68
N ALA A 77 -5.37 -11.77 -7.31
CA ALA A 77 -5.18 -10.61 -8.18
C ALA A 77 -4.54 -10.92 -9.54
N LYS A 78 -3.77 -12.01 -9.67
CA LYS A 78 -3.16 -12.43 -10.93
C LYS A 78 -4.19 -12.95 -11.96
N ASP A 79 -5.31 -13.47 -11.48
CA ASP A 79 -6.36 -14.09 -12.31
C ASP A 79 -7.60 -13.18 -12.46
N MET A 80 -7.62 -12.02 -11.79
CA MET A 80 -8.71 -11.04 -11.85
C MET A 80 -8.71 -10.26 -13.17
N GLY A 81 -9.90 -10.01 -13.72
CA GLY A 81 -10.09 -9.13 -14.87
C GLY A 81 -9.95 -7.65 -14.50
N PHE A 82 -9.85 -6.77 -15.51
CA PHE A 82 -9.69 -5.32 -15.30
C PHE A 82 -10.79 -4.70 -14.41
N VAL A 83 -12.04 -5.15 -14.57
CA VAL A 83 -13.19 -4.64 -13.79
C VAL A 83 -13.08 -5.00 -12.31
N GLU A 84 -12.75 -6.25 -12.00
CA GLU A 84 -12.62 -6.77 -10.63
C GLU A 84 -11.36 -6.21 -9.94
N PHE A 85 -10.24 -6.17 -10.66
CA PHE A 85 -8.98 -5.65 -10.13
C PHE A 85 -9.11 -4.19 -9.65
N TYR A 86 -9.82 -3.35 -10.40
CA TYR A 86 -10.06 -1.96 -10.05
C TYR A 86 -11.38 -1.72 -9.28
N ASN A 87 -12.18 -2.75 -9.01
CA ASN A 87 -13.49 -2.63 -8.34
C ASN A 87 -14.39 -1.55 -8.97
N ILE A 88 -14.47 -1.56 -10.31
CA ILE A 88 -15.19 -0.53 -11.08
C ILE A 88 -16.69 -0.55 -10.76
N ASP A 89 -17.25 -1.71 -10.47
CA ASP A 89 -18.61 -1.90 -9.99
C ASP A 89 -18.89 -1.09 -8.71
N ILE A 90 -18.04 -1.19 -7.70
CA ILE A 90 -18.16 -0.42 -6.44
C ILE A 90 -18.04 1.08 -6.72
N MET A 91 -17.13 1.50 -7.59
CA MET A 91 -16.98 2.90 -7.97
C MET A 91 -18.25 3.46 -8.65
N ILE A 92 -18.86 2.68 -9.55
CA ILE A 92 -20.11 3.07 -10.22
C ILE A 92 -21.25 3.20 -9.20
N TYR A 93 -21.41 2.23 -8.30
CA TYR A 93 -22.41 2.32 -7.24
C TYR A 93 -22.18 3.53 -6.33
N GLY A 94 -20.94 3.78 -5.91
CA GLY A 94 -20.58 4.95 -5.11
C GLY A 94 -20.90 6.28 -5.82
N PHE A 95 -20.58 6.39 -7.11
CA PHE A 95 -20.87 7.58 -7.89
C PHE A 95 -22.37 7.79 -8.09
N SER A 96 -23.12 6.71 -8.37
CA SER A 96 -24.58 6.78 -8.49
C SER A 96 -25.23 7.25 -7.19
N PHE A 97 -24.80 6.70 -6.05
CA PHE A 97 -25.29 7.09 -4.73
C PHE A 97 -25.00 8.57 -4.44
N LEU A 98 -23.80 9.04 -4.78
CA LEU A 98 -23.42 10.44 -4.63
C LEU A 98 -24.33 11.36 -5.45
N LEU A 99 -24.60 11.03 -6.72
CA LEU A 99 -25.50 11.81 -7.57
C LEU A 99 -26.93 11.85 -7.03
N PHE A 100 -27.46 10.72 -6.56
CA PHE A 100 -28.78 10.66 -5.93
C PHE A 100 -28.85 11.50 -4.65
N ALA A 101 -27.81 11.48 -3.82
CA ALA A 101 -27.74 12.30 -2.61
C ALA A 101 -27.71 13.80 -2.94
N ILE A 102 -26.93 14.20 -3.96
CA ILE A 102 -26.89 15.59 -4.44
C ILE A 102 -28.26 16.01 -4.97
N TYR A 103 -28.90 15.19 -5.79
CA TYR A 103 -30.23 15.46 -6.32
C TYR A 103 -31.27 15.63 -5.19
N GLY A 104 -31.28 14.72 -4.22
CA GLY A 104 -32.15 14.81 -3.04
C GLY A 104 -31.89 16.08 -2.21
N ALA A 105 -30.64 16.48 -2.05
CA ALA A 105 -30.28 17.72 -1.36
C ALA A 105 -30.79 18.97 -2.11
N ILE A 106 -30.71 18.97 -3.44
CA ILE A 106 -31.23 20.07 -4.27
C ILE A 106 -32.75 20.19 -4.15
N GLU A 107 -33.49 19.07 -4.27
CA GLU A 107 -34.95 19.06 -4.15
C GLU A 107 -35.42 19.50 -2.77
N THR A 108 -34.81 18.99 -1.70
CA THR A 108 -35.14 19.39 -0.32
C THR A 108 -34.81 20.86 -0.06
N PHE A 109 -33.69 21.37 -0.57
CA PHE A 109 -33.36 22.80 -0.49
C PHE A 109 -34.32 23.67 -1.30
N GLY A 110 -34.71 23.23 -2.50
CA GLY A 110 -35.72 23.89 -3.33
C GLY A 110 -37.10 23.95 -2.67
N PHE A 111 -37.52 22.85 -2.04
CA PHE A 111 -38.74 22.75 -1.25
C PHE A 111 -38.71 23.68 -0.04
N LEU A 112 -37.61 23.68 0.73
CA LEU A 112 -37.40 24.61 1.85
C LEU A 112 -37.51 26.07 1.40
N ARG A 113 -36.85 26.47 0.31
CA ARG A 113 -36.97 27.84 -0.22
C ARG A 113 -38.41 28.19 -0.59
N LYS A 114 -39.15 27.30 -1.27
CA LYS A 114 -40.57 27.51 -1.59
C LYS A 114 -41.41 27.66 -0.32
N CYS A 115 -41.21 26.84 0.71
CA CYS A 115 -41.90 26.96 1.99
C CYS A 115 -41.59 28.29 2.69
N PHE A 116 -40.35 28.76 2.65
CA PHE A 116 -39.97 30.07 3.21
C PHE A 116 -40.57 31.25 2.43
N THR A 117 -40.64 31.19 1.10
CA THR A 117 -41.28 32.23 0.28
C THR A 117 -42.79 32.30 0.50
N VAL A 118 -43.48 31.17 0.55
CA VAL A 118 -44.93 31.12 0.81
C VAL A 118 -45.27 31.61 2.22
N ARG A 119 -44.43 31.31 3.23
CA ARG A 119 -44.60 31.86 4.57
C ARG A 119 -44.46 33.38 4.61
N ARG A 120 -43.51 33.97 3.87
CA ARG A 120 -43.35 35.44 3.83
C ARG A 120 -44.58 36.15 3.25
N VAL A 121 -45.17 35.65 2.16
CA VAL A 121 -46.34 36.27 1.51
C VAL A 121 -47.60 36.26 2.39
N LYS A 122 -47.68 35.38 3.39
CA LYS A 122 -48.83 35.30 4.31
C LYS A 122 -48.71 36.20 5.56
N THR A 123 -47.59 36.91 5.72
CA THR A 123 -47.32 37.76 6.90
C THR A 123 -47.24 39.26 6.59
N GLU A 124 -47.40 39.65 5.33
CA GLU A 124 -47.75 41.02 4.91
C GLU A 124 -49.26 41.13 4.70
#